data_AF-A0A7J2J594-F1
#
_entry.id   AF-A0A7J2J594-F1
#
_cell.length_a   1.000
_cell.length_b   1.000
_cell.length_c   1.000
_cell.angle_alpha   90.00
_cell.angle_beta   90.00
_cell.angle_gamma   90.00
#
_symmetry.space_group_name_H-M   'P 1'
#
loop_
_entity.id
_entity.type
_entity.pdbx_description
1 polymer ?
#
loop_
_entity_poly.entity_id
_entity_poly.type
_entity_poly.pdbx_seq_one_letter_code
_entity_poly.pdbx_strand_id
1 'polypeptide(L)'
;MGGSLSKNSRRSPMVGERKLNEEELFLLKTAALLHDPPHKPWILLGKYKIEGDGSDREKHEIEASNLSKKILEGTVLEKASGMLFREEVKKADILASSQDRFLLAERIKGIWGTTELRNMFRPKFRYRGEKPSKEKIKDFANEMNQILRKIKDVKLAYHVLFSLIEPLWFEKTGSIGPADTRVPNHSIFDHLYATASMINWTATGKNEEEGLMIAIDLAGIQSLVKSARKLSDYWAGSWLVSALAWALVREFVEEYGPDVLVVPTARSNPFYYYWIKKKLEDNGIKIKQLENICKKILPEGWPKHPVIPGTITLIIPKRGEDLREKLRKKYVDSWSEIVDDIYERLTDELNKDNLSKEKYKEKIRKLLFIVREAPPLRLRTFCLDLSEEKRKLSGIGLKEYPDTETVGRKLIYHHMFTNLIRLTPKESVSFSPGVEVDWEITESGKYEICSCCSQLPAVIRRPRGENKLEILEESGYESLTDDEKSIH
;
A
#
# COMPACT_ATOMS: atom_id res chain seq x y z
N MET A 1 63.27 -18.30 24.93
CA MET A 1 62.30 -17.34 24.35
C MET A 1 60.99 -18.06 24.14
N GLY A 2 59.87 -17.51 24.60
CA GLY A 2 58.53 -18.07 24.38
C GLY A 2 57.76 -18.34 25.67
N GLY A 3 57.30 -17.28 26.34
CA GLY A 3 56.29 -17.38 27.40
C GLY A 3 54.89 -17.39 26.79
N SER A 4 54.11 -18.43 27.08
CA SER A 4 52.69 -18.53 26.76
C SER A 4 51.86 -17.81 27.82
N LEU A 5 51.19 -16.71 27.45
CA LEU A 5 50.13 -16.09 28.24
C LEU A 5 48.80 -16.36 27.54
N SER A 6 48.03 -17.29 28.11
CA SER A 6 46.62 -17.49 27.81
C SER A 6 45.83 -16.27 28.31
N LYS A 7 45.30 -15.46 27.40
CA LYS A 7 44.23 -14.49 27.72
C LYS A 7 42.90 -15.05 27.22
N ASN A 8 42.13 -15.55 28.18
CA ASN A 8 40.69 -15.76 28.08
C ASN A 8 40.01 -14.44 27.66
N SER A 9 39.61 -14.31 26.39
CA SER A 9 38.58 -13.36 26.01
C SER A 9 37.23 -14.04 26.20
N ARG A 10 36.51 -13.59 27.23
CA ARG A 10 35.11 -13.93 27.46
C ARG A 10 34.32 -13.48 26.21
N ARG A 11 33.86 -14.44 25.41
CA ARG A 11 32.79 -14.20 24.44
C ARG A 11 31.55 -13.82 25.22
N SER A 12 31.11 -12.57 25.09
CA SER A 12 29.77 -12.16 25.50
C SER A 12 28.74 -13.09 24.84
N PRO A 13 27.67 -13.48 25.55
CA PRO A 13 26.66 -14.35 24.96
C PRO A 13 26.03 -13.65 23.76
N MET A 14 26.01 -14.33 22.62
CA MET A 14 25.20 -13.91 21.47
C MET A 14 23.76 -13.79 21.94
N VAL A 15 23.24 -12.56 21.93
CA VAL A 15 21.82 -12.26 22.14
C VAL A 15 21.07 -13.03 21.06
N GLY A 16 20.29 -14.03 21.47
CA GLY A 16 19.51 -14.85 20.54
C GLY A 16 18.60 -14.00 19.67
N GLU A 17 18.63 -14.24 18.36
CA GLU A 17 17.77 -13.60 17.38
C GLU A 17 16.30 -13.89 17.71
N ARG A 18 15.56 -12.87 18.16
CA ARG A 18 14.12 -13.00 18.41
C ARG A 18 13.37 -12.68 17.12
N LYS A 19 12.83 -13.70 16.45
CA LYS A 19 11.88 -13.48 15.35
C LYS A 19 10.60 -12.85 15.94
N LEU A 20 10.28 -11.61 15.54
CA LEU A 20 9.07 -10.93 15.99
C LEU A 20 7.84 -11.69 15.49
N ASN A 21 6.87 -11.92 16.38
CA ASN A 21 5.60 -12.53 15.99
C ASN A 21 4.73 -11.48 15.27
N GLU A 22 3.70 -11.93 14.55
CA GLU A 22 2.87 -11.03 13.73
C GLU A 22 2.14 -9.99 14.58
N GLU A 23 1.59 -10.39 15.73
CA GLU A 23 0.91 -9.45 16.64
C GLU A 23 1.84 -8.32 17.12
N GLU A 24 3.10 -8.63 17.43
CA GLU A 24 4.08 -7.65 17.89
C GLU A 24 4.41 -6.63 16.80
N LEU A 25 4.41 -7.02 15.51
CA LEU A 25 4.53 -6.08 14.40
C LEU A 25 3.40 -5.05 14.42
N PHE A 26 2.15 -5.49 14.54
CA PHE A 26 0.99 -4.60 14.59
C PHE A 26 0.98 -3.71 15.84
N LEU A 27 1.41 -4.23 17.00
CA LEU A 27 1.55 -3.43 18.21
C LEU A 27 2.64 -2.34 18.06
N LEU A 28 3.77 -2.65 17.43
CA LEU A 28 4.82 -1.67 17.13
C LEU A 28 4.33 -0.61 16.14
N LYS A 29 3.52 -0.99 15.15
CA LYS A 29 2.90 -0.04 14.22
C LYS A 29 1.86 0.86 14.90
N THR A 30 1.04 0.29 15.79
CA THR A 30 0.14 1.08 16.64
C THR A 30 0.93 2.07 17.49
N ALA A 31 2.04 1.63 18.07
CA ALA A 31 2.91 2.49 18.87
C ALA A 31 3.51 3.62 18.01
N ALA A 32 3.97 3.32 16.80
CA ALA A 32 4.46 4.30 15.84
C ALA A 32 3.39 5.32 15.43
N LEU A 33 2.13 4.91 15.21
CA LEU A 33 1.03 5.84 14.92
C LEU A 33 0.66 6.77 16.08
N LEU A 34 1.09 6.44 17.31
CA LEU A 34 0.72 7.16 18.53
C LEU A 34 1.93 7.72 19.30
N HIS A 35 3.15 7.59 18.75
CA HIS A 35 4.38 8.01 19.43
C HIS A 35 4.44 9.54 19.60
N ASP A 36 3.78 10.28 18.71
CA ASP A 36 3.57 11.71 18.79
C ASP A 36 2.07 12.05 18.88
N PRO A 37 1.65 12.95 19.78
CA PRO A 37 0.26 13.38 19.83
C PRO A 37 -0.05 14.33 18.65
N PRO A 38 -1.27 14.29 18.06
CA PRO A 38 -1.62 15.18 16.94
C PRO A 38 -1.53 16.69 17.24
N HIS A 39 -1.49 17.07 18.52
CA HIS A 39 -1.35 18.45 18.97
C HIS A 39 0.08 18.80 19.46
N LYS A 40 1.08 17.95 19.18
CA LYS A 40 2.52 18.21 19.38
C LYS A 40 2.97 19.61 18.98
N PRO A 41 2.54 20.19 17.84
CA PRO A 41 3.04 21.50 17.40
C PRO A 41 2.70 22.63 18.36
N TRP A 42 1.56 22.56 19.06
CA TRP A 42 1.17 23.54 20.05
C TRP A 42 1.89 23.33 21.38
N ILE A 43 2.24 22.09 21.73
CA ILE A 43 3.06 21.78 22.91
C ILE A 43 4.47 22.35 22.72
N LEU A 44 5.12 22.05 21.57
CA LEU A 44 6.49 22.49 21.27
C LEU A 44 6.66 24.01 21.21
N LEU A 45 5.60 24.75 20.88
CA LEU A 45 5.62 26.22 20.87
C LEU A 45 5.09 26.84 22.17
N GLY A 46 4.90 26.05 23.24
CA GLY A 46 4.40 26.52 24.53
C GLY A 46 2.96 27.05 24.52
N LYS A 47 2.22 26.85 23.41
CA LYS A 47 0.82 27.28 23.24
C LYS A 47 -0.16 26.35 23.95
N TYR A 48 0.28 25.14 24.30
CA TYR A 48 -0.47 24.13 25.03
C TYR A 48 0.33 23.67 26.24
N LYS A 49 -0.22 23.87 27.45
CA LYS A 49 0.45 23.49 28.71
C LYS A 49 0.12 22.04 29.08
N ILE A 50 1.17 21.23 29.20
CA ILE A 50 1.14 19.91 29.83
C ILE A 50 1.62 20.07 31.27
N GLU A 51 0.95 19.42 32.22
CA GLU A 51 1.35 19.42 33.63
C GLU A 51 2.53 18.46 33.83
N GLY A 52 3.63 18.95 34.43
CA GLY A 52 4.84 18.18 34.71
C GLY A 52 6.13 19.00 34.62
N ASP A 53 7.14 18.64 35.42
CA ASP A 53 8.49 19.22 35.37
C ASP A 53 9.31 18.49 34.29
N GLY A 54 9.58 19.17 33.18
CA GLY A 54 10.36 18.61 32.07
C GLY A 54 10.57 19.61 30.94
N SER A 55 11.52 19.28 30.05
CA SER A 55 11.73 20.01 28.79
C SER A 55 10.52 19.86 27.85
N ASP A 56 10.34 20.76 26.88
CA ASP A 56 9.24 20.63 25.90
C ASP A 56 9.32 19.34 25.06
N ARG A 57 10.53 18.76 24.96
CA ARG A 57 10.75 17.45 24.37
C ARG A 57 10.12 16.34 25.22
N GLU A 58 10.33 16.36 26.52
CA GLU A 58 9.73 15.37 27.42
C GLU A 58 8.20 15.58 27.55
N LYS A 59 7.72 16.83 27.48
CA LYS A 59 6.27 17.12 27.61
C LYS A 59 5.40 16.47 26.53
N HIS A 60 5.84 16.47 25.26
CA HIS A 60 5.02 15.85 24.20
C HIS A 60 5.10 14.32 24.24
N GLU A 61 6.21 13.74 24.71
CA GLU A 61 6.34 12.30 24.95
C GLU A 61 5.45 11.83 26.12
N ILE A 62 5.37 12.62 27.20
CA ILE A 62 4.42 12.40 28.30
C ILE A 62 2.98 12.46 27.78
N GLU A 63 2.65 13.45 26.96
CA GLU A 63 1.31 13.56 26.37
C GLU A 63 1.00 12.41 25.41
N ALA A 64 1.96 11.96 24.60
CA ALA A 64 1.81 10.77 23.75
C ALA A 64 1.44 9.54 24.58
N SER A 65 2.13 9.34 25.70
CA SER A 65 1.89 8.23 26.63
C SER A 65 0.50 8.31 27.26
N ASN A 66 0.10 9.49 27.72
CA ASN A 66 -1.22 9.71 28.32
C ASN A 66 -2.36 9.51 27.30
N LEU A 67 -2.20 10.07 26.10
CA LEU A 67 -3.20 9.98 25.05
C LEU A 67 -3.32 8.55 24.51
N SER A 68 -2.19 7.88 24.25
CA SER A 68 -2.19 6.48 23.78
C SER A 68 -2.81 5.55 24.82
N LYS A 69 -2.51 5.72 26.11
CA LYS A 69 -3.14 4.94 27.18
C LYS A 69 -4.67 5.11 27.16
N LYS A 70 -5.17 6.34 27.09
CA LYS A 70 -6.62 6.60 27.00
C LYS A 70 -7.27 5.98 25.77
N ILE A 71 -6.58 6.00 24.62
CA ILE A 71 -7.08 5.41 23.37
C ILE A 71 -7.10 3.88 23.44
N LEU A 72 -6.08 3.25 24.03
CA LEU A 72 -5.83 1.82 23.92
C LEU A 72 -6.23 0.99 25.15
N GLU A 73 -6.54 1.61 26.28
CA GLU A 73 -6.91 0.93 27.53
C GLU A 73 -8.14 0.02 27.34
N GLY A 74 -7.98 -1.26 27.71
CA GLY A 74 -9.02 -2.28 27.58
C GLY A 74 -9.27 -2.75 26.15
N THR A 75 -8.37 -2.43 25.22
CA THR A 75 -8.42 -2.89 23.83
C THR A 75 -7.35 -3.96 23.57
N VAL A 76 -7.47 -4.69 22.46
CA VAL A 76 -6.44 -5.67 22.06
C VAL A 76 -5.10 -5.04 21.68
N LEU A 77 -5.06 -3.72 21.53
CA LEU A 77 -3.86 -2.94 21.24
C LEU A 77 -3.21 -2.33 22.50
N GLU A 78 -3.73 -2.59 23.70
CA GLU A 78 -3.29 -1.94 24.95
C GLU A 78 -1.77 -1.97 25.17
N LYS A 79 -1.12 -3.09 24.83
CA LYS A 79 0.33 -3.30 24.96
C LYS A 79 1.15 -2.28 24.15
N ALA A 80 0.61 -1.71 23.07
CA ALA A 80 1.32 -0.73 22.24
C ALA A 80 1.64 0.57 22.99
N SER A 81 0.85 0.93 24.01
CA SER A 81 1.13 2.11 24.86
C SER A 81 2.47 2.03 25.58
N GLY A 82 2.91 0.82 25.95
CA GLY A 82 4.23 0.57 26.54
C GLY A 82 5.37 0.48 25.52
N MET A 83 5.08 0.61 24.23
CA MET A 83 6.05 0.42 23.14
C MET A 83 6.42 1.71 22.40
N LEU A 84 5.81 2.86 22.72
CA LEU A 84 6.01 4.13 22.00
C LEU A 84 7.48 4.54 21.84
N PHE A 85 8.30 4.26 22.86
CA PHE A 85 9.72 4.64 22.91
C PHE A 85 10.67 3.43 22.81
N ARG A 86 10.17 2.30 22.30
CA ARG A 86 11.04 1.17 21.94
C ARG A 86 12.00 1.57 20.82
N GLU A 87 13.15 0.91 20.77
CA GLU A 87 14.20 1.21 19.80
C GLU A 87 13.72 1.04 18.35
N GLU A 88 12.83 0.09 18.07
CA GLU A 88 12.25 -0.11 16.74
C GLU A 88 11.43 1.11 16.28
N VAL A 89 10.65 1.72 17.20
CA VAL A 89 9.84 2.91 16.92
C VAL A 89 10.73 4.14 16.78
N LYS A 90 11.74 4.31 17.64
CA LYS A 90 12.73 5.40 17.52
C LYS A 90 13.47 5.36 16.19
N LYS A 91 13.92 4.17 15.76
CA LYS A 91 14.56 4.00 14.44
C LYS A 91 13.60 4.35 13.31
N ALA A 92 12.33 3.96 13.42
CA ALA A 92 11.32 4.26 12.42
C ALA A 92 11.05 5.77 12.33
N ASP A 93 10.94 6.48 13.46
CA ASP A 93 10.80 7.94 13.50
C ASP A 93 12.03 8.60 12.86
N ILE A 94 13.25 8.18 13.22
CA ILE A 94 14.47 8.72 12.61
C ILE A 94 14.47 8.52 11.08
N LEU A 95 14.09 7.34 10.58
CA LEU A 95 13.99 7.06 9.15
C LEU A 95 12.91 7.91 8.47
N ALA A 96 11.73 8.08 9.07
CA ALA A 96 10.67 8.93 8.54
C ALA A 96 11.08 10.41 8.52
N SER A 97 11.51 10.92 9.68
CA SER A 97 12.04 12.28 9.89
C SER A 97 13.22 12.63 8.96
N SER A 98 13.97 11.64 8.50
CA SER A 98 15.08 11.85 7.57
C SER A 98 14.63 12.37 6.21
N GLN A 99 13.46 11.94 5.74
CA GLN A 99 12.85 12.40 4.51
C GLN A 99 12.29 13.82 4.68
N ASP A 100 11.77 14.11 5.87
CA ASP A 100 11.16 15.40 6.21
C ASP A 100 12.17 16.56 6.26
N ARG A 101 13.44 16.24 6.60
CA ARG A 101 14.48 17.24 6.89
C ARG A 101 15.52 17.43 5.79
N PHE A 102 15.30 16.87 4.59
CA PHE A 102 16.26 16.74 3.49
C PHE A 102 17.05 18.02 3.14
N LEU A 103 16.50 19.23 3.34
CA LEU A 103 17.11 20.49 2.85
C LEU A 103 17.42 21.57 3.88
N LEU A 104 16.93 21.50 5.14
CA LEU A 104 16.86 22.72 5.96
C LEU A 104 17.25 22.57 7.45
N ALA A 105 17.17 21.38 8.05
CA ALA A 105 17.24 21.28 9.51
C ALA A 105 18.64 21.52 10.12
N GLU A 106 19.72 21.22 9.39
CA GLU A 106 21.09 21.36 9.94
C GLU A 106 21.56 22.82 10.03
N ARG A 107 20.92 23.75 9.29
CA ARG A 107 21.30 25.17 9.27
C ARG A 107 20.45 26.08 10.17
N ILE A 108 19.31 25.62 10.69
CA ILE A 108 18.40 26.45 11.49
C ILE A 108 18.55 26.10 12.97
N LYS A 109 19.42 26.84 13.68
CA LYS A 109 19.49 26.84 15.15
C LYS A 109 18.59 27.95 15.71
N GLY A 110 17.64 27.63 16.58
CA GLY A 110 16.81 28.62 17.30
C GLY A 110 15.37 28.17 17.60
N ILE A 111 14.68 28.88 18.51
CA ILE A 111 13.26 28.71 18.87
C ILE A 111 12.38 29.42 17.83
N TRP A 112 12.51 29.04 16.57
CA TRP A 112 11.69 29.58 15.49
C TRP A 112 10.85 28.45 14.92
N GLY A 113 9.53 28.60 14.99
CA GLY A 113 8.61 27.60 14.46
C GLY A 113 7.19 28.13 14.35
N THR A 114 6.36 27.43 13.59
CA THR A 114 4.96 27.80 13.36
C THR A 114 4.05 26.58 13.51
N THR A 115 2.79 26.85 13.85
CA THR A 115 1.71 25.85 13.79
C THR A 115 0.98 25.88 12.44
N GLU A 116 1.39 26.79 11.54
CA GLU A 116 0.85 26.85 10.18
C GLU A 116 1.43 25.73 9.33
N LEU A 117 0.57 24.92 8.73
CA LEU A 117 0.96 23.98 7.70
C LEU A 117 1.12 24.73 6.37
N ARG A 118 2.24 24.54 5.68
CA ARG A 118 2.55 25.11 4.37
C ARG A 118 2.43 24.03 3.31
N ASN A 119 1.88 24.39 2.15
CA ASN A 119 1.80 23.46 1.03
C ASN A 119 3.21 23.11 0.52
N MET A 120 3.48 21.81 0.37
CA MET A 120 4.80 21.28 -0.03
C MET A 120 5.29 21.77 -1.40
N PHE A 121 4.38 22.01 -2.35
CA PHE A 121 4.73 22.46 -3.71
C PHE A 121 4.70 23.98 -3.85
N ARG A 122 3.87 24.66 -3.05
CA ARG A 122 3.67 26.10 -3.09
C ARG A 122 3.59 26.68 -1.67
N PRO A 123 4.73 26.92 -1.00
CA PRO A 123 4.77 27.33 0.42
C PRO A 123 4.03 28.64 0.76
N LYS A 124 3.63 29.41 -0.25
CA LYS A 124 2.77 30.59 -0.09
C LYS A 124 1.37 30.23 0.42
N PHE A 125 0.85 29.05 0.06
CA PHE A 125 -0.43 28.57 0.55
C PHE A 125 -0.25 27.94 1.92
N ARG A 126 -1.08 28.36 2.87
CA ARG A 126 -0.95 27.98 4.27
C ARG A 126 -2.31 27.61 4.84
N TYR A 127 -2.32 26.63 5.71
CA TYR A 127 -3.44 26.28 6.57
C TYR A 127 -3.05 26.59 8.01
N ARG A 128 -3.93 27.27 8.74
CA ARG A 128 -3.71 27.63 10.15
C ARG A 128 -4.74 26.90 11.00
N GLY A 129 -4.33 25.77 11.57
CA GLY A 129 -5.15 25.04 12.53
C GLY A 129 -5.29 25.83 13.84
N GLU A 130 -6.50 25.85 14.40
CA GLU A 130 -6.74 26.39 15.74
C GLU A 130 -6.15 25.47 16.82
N LYS A 131 -5.82 26.02 17.99
CA LYS A 131 -5.37 25.16 19.10
C LYS A 131 -6.54 24.28 19.57
N PRO A 132 -6.42 22.94 19.55
CA PRO A 132 -7.47 22.06 20.05
C PRO A 132 -7.68 22.24 21.57
N SER A 133 -8.94 22.16 22.03
CA SER A 133 -9.26 22.22 23.47
C SER A 133 -9.02 20.87 24.15
N LYS A 134 -8.77 20.87 25.47
CA LYS A 134 -8.63 19.65 26.29
C LYS A 134 -9.86 18.74 26.16
N GLU A 135 -11.05 19.32 26.12
CA GLU A 135 -12.33 18.61 25.97
C GLU A 135 -12.42 17.88 24.63
N LYS A 136 -12.15 18.57 23.51
CA LYS A 136 -12.19 17.95 22.17
C LYS A 136 -11.18 16.81 22.01
N ILE A 137 -10.00 16.94 22.62
CA ILE A 137 -8.98 15.87 22.63
C ILE A 137 -9.45 14.66 23.45
N LYS A 138 -10.09 14.91 24.61
CA LYS A 138 -10.68 13.86 25.43
C LYS A 138 -11.82 13.15 24.71
N ASP A 139 -12.68 13.88 24.02
CA ASP A 139 -13.78 13.32 23.23
C ASP A 139 -13.25 12.43 22.09
N PHE A 140 -12.23 12.90 21.37
CA PHE A 140 -11.51 12.08 20.38
C PHE A 140 -10.98 10.78 20.99
N ALA A 141 -10.27 10.85 22.11
CA ALA A 141 -9.66 9.67 22.73
C ALA A 141 -10.72 8.67 23.20
N ASN A 142 -11.78 9.16 23.84
CA ASN A 142 -12.90 8.33 24.31
C ASN A 142 -13.62 7.65 23.14
N GLU A 143 -13.90 8.38 22.06
CA GLU A 143 -14.59 7.82 20.90
C GLU A 143 -13.72 6.78 20.18
N MET A 144 -12.42 7.05 20.01
CA MET A 144 -11.50 6.06 19.44
C MET A 144 -11.44 4.80 20.31
N ASN A 145 -11.33 4.94 21.63
CA ASN A 145 -11.33 3.80 22.55
C ASN A 145 -12.61 2.96 22.45
N GLN A 146 -13.78 3.61 22.44
CA GLN A 146 -15.07 2.93 22.29
C GLN A 146 -15.18 2.15 20.98
N ILE A 147 -14.59 2.66 19.90
CA ILE A 147 -14.54 1.98 18.61
C ILE A 147 -13.62 0.74 18.71
N LEU A 148 -12.39 0.92 19.20
CA LEU A 148 -11.38 -0.14 19.26
C LEU A 148 -11.75 -1.27 20.23
N ARG A 149 -12.47 -1.00 21.33
CA ARG A 149 -12.95 -2.02 22.28
C ARG A 149 -13.87 -3.08 21.65
N LYS A 150 -14.55 -2.72 20.56
CA LYS A 150 -15.45 -3.62 19.81
C LYS A 150 -14.70 -4.68 19.01
N ILE A 151 -13.39 -4.50 18.81
CA ILE A 151 -12.57 -5.33 17.92
C ILE A 151 -11.67 -6.21 18.78
N LYS A 152 -11.68 -7.52 18.49
CA LYS A 152 -10.88 -8.52 19.22
C LYS A 152 -9.66 -9.01 18.44
N ASP A 153 -9.62 -8.75 17.14
CA ASP A 153 -8.47 -9.07 16.30
C ASP A 153 -7.48 -7.90 16.27
N VAL A 154 -6.20 -8.18 16.52
CA VAL A 154 -5.13 -7.16 16.61
C VAL A 154 -4.91 -6.48 15.25
N LYS A 155 -4.91 -7.25 14.16
CA LYS A 155 -4.69 -6.72 12.81
C LYS A 155 -5.82 -5.79 12.42
N LEU A 156 -7.07 -6.25 12.59
CA LEU A 156 -8.28 -5.51 12.28
C LEU A 156 -8.38 -4.24 13.14
N ALA A 157 -8.01 -4.30 14.41
CA ALA A 157 -7.97 -3.13 15.29
C ALA A 157 -6.98 -2.08 14.78
N TYR A 158 -5.80 -2.50 14.31
CA TYR A 158 -4.82 -1.61 13.70
C TYR A 158 -5.34 -1.01 12.38
N HIS A 159 -5.97 -1.79 11.51
CA HIS A 159 -6.60 -1.28 10.28
C HIS A 159 -7.64 -0.19 10.57
N VAL A 160 -8.46 -0.39 11.60
CA VAL A 160 -9.46 0.57 12.04
C VAL A 160 -8.79 1.83 12.61
N LEU A 161 -7.81 1.68 13.50
CA LEU A 161 -7.03 2.81 14.01
C LEU A 161 -6.41 3.63 12.86
N PHE A 162 -5.70 2.96 11.93
CA PHE A 162 -5.09 3.59 10.77
C PHE A 162 -6.11 4.37 9.94
N SER A 163 -7.29 3.79 9.69
CA SER A 163 -8.34 4.42 8.88
C SER A 163 -9.02 5.60 9.58
N LEU A 164 -9.09 5.62 10.92
CA LEU A 164 -9.91 6.57 11.66
C LEU A 164 -9.11 7.65 12.41
N ILE A 165 -7.83 7.44 12.72
CA ILE A 165 -7.06 8.34 13.58
C ILE A 165 -7.05 9.79 13.05
N GLU A 166 -6.76 9.99 11.78
CA GLU A 166 -6.77 11.31 11.13
C GLU A 166 -8.19 11.89 10.94
N PRO A 167 -9.14 11.21 10.28
CA PRO A 167 -10.46 11.79 10.04
C PRO A 167 -11.25 12.04 11.32
N LEU A 168 -11.16 11.15 12.32
CA LEU A 168 -11.84 11.35 13.60
C LEU A 168 -11.23 12.52 14.37
N TRP A 169 -9.89 12.65 14.36
CA TRP A 169 -9.23 13.79 14.99
C TRP A 169 -9.71 15.10 14.35
N PHE A 170 -9.74 15.18 13.02
CA PHE A 170 -10.19 16.37 12.31
C PHE A 170 -11.67 16.67 12.57
N GLU A 171 -12.53 15.65 12.60
CA GLU A 171 -13.95 15.80 12.92
C GLU A 171 -14.16 16.41 14.32
N LYS A 172 -13.40 15.96 15.33
CA LYS A 172 -13.55 16.44 16.71
C LYS A 172 -12.91 17.80 16.95
N THR A 173 -11.73 18.01 16.38
CA THR A 173 -10.90 19.17 16.73
C THR A 173 -11.02 20.30 15.72
N GLY A 174 -11.28 20.00 14.44
CA GLY A 174 -11.21 20.94 13.33
C GLY A 174 -9.78 21.44 13.04
N SER A 175 -8.75 20.76 13.57
CA SER A 175 -7.38 21.28 13.57
C SER A 175 -6.33 20.25 13.20
N ILE A 176 -5.36 20.65 12.38
CA ILE A 176 -4.18 19.88 12.01
C ILE A 176 -2.96 20.81 12.10
N GLY A 177 -1.85 20.28 12.63
CA GLY A 177 -0.57 20.99 12.71
C GLY A 177 0.53 20.30 11.89
N PRO A 178 1.66 20.98 11.64
CA PRO A 178 2.82 20.40 10.96
C PRO A 178 3.54 19.38 11.84
N ALA A 179 4.23 18.38 11.29
CA ALA A 179 5.01 17.47 12.13
C ALA A 179 6.26 18.16 12.74
N ASP A 180 6.97 18.94 11.93
CA ASP A 180 8.10 19.77 12.36
C ASP A 180 7.72 21.25 12.26
N THR A 181 7.71 21.95 13.40
CA THR A 181 7.34 23.37 13.45
C THR A 181 8.32 24.28 12.69
N ARG A 182 9.55 23.81 12.44
CA ARG A 182 10.60 24.54 11.69
C ARG A 182 10.49 24.32 10.19
N VAL A 183 10.04 23.12 9.77
CA VAL A 183 9.84 22.74 8.36
C VAL A 183 8.39 22.27 8.19
N PRO A 184 7.42 23.20 8.17
CA PRO A 184 6.02 22.85 8.30
C PRO A 184 5.38 22.49 6.95
N ASN A 185 6.02 21.65 6.14
CA ASN A 185 5.59 21.31 4.78
C ASN A 185 4.72 20.04 4.68
N HIS A 186 4.56 19.30 5.78
CA HIS A 186 3.73 18.11 5.91
C HIS A 186 3.08 18.09 7.30
N SER A 187 1.93 17.43 7.40
CA SER A 187 1.16 17.36 8.64
C SER A 187 1.76 16.35 9.62
N ILE A 188 1.39 16.47 10.89
CA ILE A 188 1.72 15.46 11.90
C ILE A 188 1.24 14.06 11.49
N PHE A 189 0.08 13.94 10.84
CA PHE A 189 -0.43 12.65 10.39
C PHE A 189 0.43 12.05 9.27
N ASP A 190 0.90 12.86 8.32
CA ASP A 190 1.82 12.38 7.28
C ASP A 190 3.06 11.73 7.89
N HIS A 191 3.62 12.35 8.92
CA HIS A 191 4.76 11.83 9.68
C HIS A 191 4.42 10.56 10.48
N LEU A 192 3.26 10.51 11.16
CA LEU A 192 2.82 9.33 11.90
C LEU A 192 2.65 8.12 10.98
N TYR A 193 1.99 8.30 9.83
CA TYR A 193 1.82 7.24 8.84
C TYR A 193 3.16 6.81 8.24
N ALA A 194 4.06 7.75 7.93
CA ALA A 194 5.41 7.44 7.45
C ALA A 194 6.23 6.65 8.49
N THR A 195 6.10 7.00 9.77
CA THR A 195 6.75 6.28 10.87
C THR A 195 6.21 4.86 10.99
N ALA A 196 4.89 4.67 10.93
CA ALA A 196 4.28 3.34 10.94
C ALA A 196 4.71 2.49 9.73
N SER A 197 4.80 3.11 8.55
CA SER A 197 5.38 2.55 7.33
C SER A 197 6.83 2.06 7.54
N MET A 198 7.68 2.84 8.23
CA MET A 198 9.07 2.46 8.47
C MET A 198 9.23 1.30 9.48
N ILE A 199 8.22 1.00 10.30
CA ILE A 199 8.23 -0.18 11.18
C ILE A 199 8.43 -1.47 10.39
N ASN A 200 7.97 -1.54 9.14
CA ASN A 200 8.20 -2.70 8.26
C ASN A 200 9.70 -3.02 8.07
N TRP A 201 10.59 -2.04 8.22
CA TRP A 201 12.04 -2.22 8.08
C TRP A 201 12.78 -2.26 9.42
N THR A 202 12.21 -1.68 10.47
CA THR A 202 12.90 -1.59 11.79
C THR A 202 12.48 -2.69 12.76
N ALA A 203 11.27 -3.25 12.61
CA ALA A 203 10.78 -4.37 13.39
C ALA A 203 11.31 -5.71 12.83
N THR A 204 12.62 -5.89 12.90
CA THR A 204 13.32 -7.11 12.43
C THR A 204 13.64 -8.09 13.56
N GLY A 205 13.57 -7.63 14.81
CA GLY A 205 14.07 -8.39 15.97
C GLY A 205 15.60 -8.46 16.04
N LYS A 206 16.28 -7.72 15.15
CA LYS A 206 17.74 -7.58 15.08
C LYS A 206 18.15 -6.14 15.39
N ASN A 207 19.44 -5.93 15.60
CA ASN A 207 19.99 -4.58 15.78
C ASN A 207 19.99 -3.76 14.48
N GLU A 208 19.86 -4.40 13.32
CA GLU A 208 19.91 -3.75 12.00
C GLU A 208 18.53 -3.71 11.33
N GLU A 209 18.29 -2.65 10.56
CA GLU A 209 17.09 -2.54 9.72
C GLU A 209 17.24 -3.39 8.46
N GLU A 210 16.22 -4.18 8.16
CA GLU A 210 16.13 -5.11 7.02
C GLU A 210 14.72 -5.05 6.45
N GLY A 211 14.60 -5.07 5.13
CA GLY A 211 13.31 -5.03 4.47
C GLY A 211 13.44 -4.87 2.96
N LEU A 212 12.29 -4.89 2.29
CA LEU A 212 12.20 -4.81 0.85
C LEU A 212 11.42 -3.56 0.43
N MET A 213 11.84 -2.94 -0.67
CA MET A 213 11.04 -1.98 -1.42
C MET A 213 10.68 -2.61 -2.77
N ILE A 214 9.39 -2.69 -3.08
CA ILE A 214 8.91 -3.36 -4.29
C ILE A 214 8.11 -2.39 -5.14
N ALA A 215 8.39 -2.36 -6.44
CA ALA A 215 7.48 -1.81 -7.44
C ALA A 215 6.84 -2.96 -8.20
N ILE A 216 5.51 -2.97 -8.17
CA ILE A 216 4.65 -3.81 -8.98
C ILE A 216 4.16 -2.94 -10.13
N ASP A 217 4.25 -3.43 -11.34
CA ASP A 217 3.81 -2.70 -12.52
C ASP A 217 3.06 -3.61 -13.49
N LEU A 218 1.80 -3.29 -13.75
CA LEU A 218 0.96 -3.92 -14.76
C LEU A 218 1.18 -3.22 -16.09
N ALA A 219 2.06 -3.77 -16.93
CA ALA A 219 2.37 -3.18 -18.22
C ALA A 219 1.28 -3.46 -19.27
N GLY A 220 1.14 -2.55 -20.24
CA GLY A 220 0.18 -2.68 -21.34
C GLY A 220 -1.16 -1.95 -21.13
N ILE A 221 -1.31 -1.17 -20.05
CA ILE A 221 -2.55 -0.44 -19.69
C ILE A 221 -3.09 0.39 -20.87
N GLN A 222 -2.22 1.15 -21.54
CA GLN A 222 -2.62 2.00 -22.66
C GLN A 222 -3.13 1.17 -23.83
N SER A 223 -2.55 0.00 -24.08
CA SER A 223 -2.99 -0.89 -25.14
C SER A 223 -4.35 -1.51 -24.81
N LEU A 224 -4.56 -1.93 -23.56
CA LEU A 224 -5.84 -2.45 -23.08
C LEU A 224 -6.95 -1.39 -23.21
N VAL A 225 -6.71 -0.18 -22.68
CA VAL A 225 -7.73 0.87 -22.64
C VAL A 225 -8.05 1.40 -24.05
N LYS A 226 -7.06 1.45 -24.96
CA LYS A 226 -7.27 1.83 -26.36
C LYS A 226 -8.08 0.82 -27.17
N SER A 227 -8.18 -0.44 -26.71
CA SER A 227 -8.97 -1.48 -27.39
C SER A 227 -10.50 -1.27 -27.25
N ALA A 228 -10.92 -0.27 -26.48
CA ALA A 228 -12.32 0.05 -26.25
C ALA A 228 -13.02 0.59 -27.51
N ARG A 229 -14.22 0.08 -27.80
CA ARG A 229 -15.11 0.62 -28.86
C ARG A 229 -16.17 1.57 -28.31
N LYS A 230 -16.57 1.40 -27.05
CA LYS A 230 -17.56 2.21 -26.34
C LYS A 230 -16.96 2.83 -25.08
N LEU A 231 -17.59 3.89 -24.58
CA LEU A 231 -17.23 4.49 -23.28
C LEU A 231 -17.36 3.50 -22.12
N SER A 232 -18.32 2.57 -22.20
CA SER A 232 -18.45 1.47 -21.23
C SER A 232 -17.22 0.57 -21.19
N ASP A 233 -16.65 0.25 -22.36
CA ASP A 233 -15.50 -0.64 -22.49
C ASP A 233 -14.24 0.08 -22.01
N TYR A 234 -14.12 1.37 -22.32
CA TYR A 234 -13.03 2.22 -21.83
C TYR A 234 -13.03 2.30 -20.30
N TRP A 235 -14.20 2.55 -19.71
CA TRP A 235 -14.36 2.57 -18.25
C TRP A 235 -14.08 1.20 -17.64
N ALA A 236 -14.62 0.11 -18.22
CA ALA A 236 -14.41 -1.25 -17.73
C ALA A 236 -12.93 -1.67 -17.80
N GLY A 237 -12.23 -1.36 -18.89
CA GLY A 237 -10.79 -1.63 -19.03
C GLY A 237 -9.97 -0.86 -18.00
N SER A 238 -10.30 0.41 -17.76
CA SER A 238 -9.64 1.22 -16.72
C SER A 238 -9.93 0.68 -15.31
N TRP A 239 -11.17 0.26 -15.05
CA TRP A 239 -11.58 -0.34 -13.79
C TRP A 239 -10.91 -1.68 -13.53
N LEU A 240 -10.80 -2.53 -14.56
CA LEU A 240 -10.12 -3.82 -14.47
C LEU A 240 -8.65 -3.66 -14.05
N VAL A 241 -7.95 -2.66 -14.60
CA VAL A 241 -6.56 -2.35 -14.19
C VAL A 241 -6.49 -2.05 -12.70
N SER A 242 -7.34 -1.15 -12.20
CA SER A 242 -7.38 -0.81 -10.77
C SER A 242 -7.77 -2.00 -9.88
N ALA A 243 -8.74 -2.81 -10.32
CA ALA A 243 -9.23 -3.96 -9.57
C ALA A 243 -8.16 -5.06 -9.47
N LEU A 244 -7.48 -5.39 -10.58
CA LEU A 244 -6.37 -6.35 -10.60
C LEU A 244 -5.19 -5.88 -9.75
N ALA A 245 -4.82 -4.60 -9.89
CA ALA A 245 -3.75 -4.01 -9.11
C ALA A 245 -4.06 -4.07 -7.60
N TRP A 246 -5.30 -3.75 -7.20
CA TRP A 246 -5.76 -3.90 -5.83
C TRP A 246 -5.77 -5.36 -5.34
N ALA A 247 -6.31 -6.28 -6.13
CA ALA A 247 -6.39 -7.70 -5.78
C ALA A 247 -5.01 -8.29 -5.49
N LEU A 248 -4.02 -7.91 -6.29
CA LEU A 248 -2.62 -8.32 -6.13
C LEU A 248 -2.00 -7.83 -4.81
N VAL A 249 -2.30 -6.60 -4.39
CA VAL A 249 -1.68 -6.01 -3.19
C VAL A 249 -2.49 -6.16 -1.90
N ARG A 250 -3.78 -6.53 -2.02
CA ARG A 250 -4.70 -6.71 -0.90
C ARG A 250 -4.16 -7.65 0.17
N GLU A 251 -3.51 -8.75 -0.23
CA GLU A 251 -2.94 -9.72 0.72
C GLU A 251 -1.78 -9.13 1.53
N PHE A 252 -0.95 -8.29 0.92
CA PHE A 252 0.12 -7.58 1.65
C PHE A 252 -0.47 -6.58 2.64
N VAL A 253 -1.54 -5.89 2.24
CA VAL A 253 -2.28 -4.98 3.11
C VAL A 253 -2.90 -5.74 4.29
N GLU A 254 -3.43 -6.93 4.07
CA GLU A 254 -4.02 -7.77 5.13
C GLU A 254 -2.95 -8.40 6.04
N GLU A 255 -1.85 -8.88 5.47
CA GLU A 255 -0.77 -9.58 6.19
C GLU A 255 0.03 -8.60 7.05
N TYR A 256 0.42 -7.48 6.48
CA TYR A 256 1.33 -6.52 7.10
C TYR A 256 0.64 -5.26 7.60
N GLY A 257 -0.55 -4.91 7.10
CA GLY A 257 -1.23 -3.66 7.41
C GLY A 257 -1.18 -2.66 6.25
N PRO A 258 -2.01 -1.59 6.30
CA PRO A 258 -2.21 -0.67 5.17
C PRO A 258 -1.04 0.29 4.92
N ASP A 259 -0.15 0.46 5.90
CA ASP A 259 1.05 1.30 5.82
C ASP A 259 2.17 0.71 4.95
N VAL A 260 2.02 -0.52 4.44
CA VAL A 260 2.92 -1.06 3.41
C VAL A 260 2.75 -0.36 2.06
N LEU A 261 1.59 0.25 1.81
CA LEU A 261 1.28 0.97 0.59
C LEU A 261 1.88 2.38 0.61
N VAL A 262 3.00 2.56 -0.08
CA VAL A 262 3.62 3.87 -0.29
C VAL A 262 2.91 4.61 -1.42
N VAL A 263 2.73 3.95 -2.57
CA VAL A 263 2.07 4.50 -3.76
C VAL A 263 1.11 3.47 -4.34
N PRO A 264 -0.20 3.73 -4.45
CA PRO A 264 -0.91 4.83 -3.80
C PRO A 264 -1.02 4.59 -2.29
N THR A 265 -1.14 5.65 -1.49
CA THR A 265 -1.46 5.47 -0.07
C THR A 265 -2.84 4.83 0.12
N ALA A 266 -3.00 4.04 1.20
CA ALA A 266 -4.29 3.53 1.63
C ALA A 266 -5.20 4.63 2.22
N ARG A 267 -4.64 5.78 2.63
CA ARG A 267 -5.40 6.91 3.18
C ARG A 267 -6.40 7.43 2.15
N SER A 268 -7.65 7.56 2.58
CA SER A 268 -8.77 7.99 1.73
C SER A 268 -8.95 7.20 0.43
N ASN A 269 -8.44 5.96 0.37
CA ASN A 269 -8.50 5.13 -0.83
C ASN A 269 -9.82 4.32 -0.87
N PRO A 270 -10.70 4.54 -1.87
CA PRO A 270 -11.99 3.85 -1.98
C PRO A 270 -11.88 2.31 -1.95
N PHE A 271 -10.88 1.71 -2.59
CA PHE A 271 -10.72 0.26 -2.61
C PHE A 271 -10.36 -0.28 -1.23
N TYR A 272 -9.44 0.38 -0.52
CA TYR A 272 -9.07 0.03 0.85
C TYR A 272 -10.27 0.17 1.81
N TYR A 273 -10.98 1.29 1.74
CA TYR A 273 -12.13 1.55 2.61
C TYR A 273 -13.31 0.60 2.33
N TYR A 274 -13.53 0.24 1.07
CA TYR A 274 -14.52 -0.78 0.72
C TYR A 274 -14.13 -2.14 1.31
N TRP A 275 -12.86 -2.54 1.17
CA TRP A 275 -12.35 -3.80 1.71
C TRP A 275 -12.45 -3.88 3.24
N ILE A 276 -12.00 -2.85 3.98
CA ILE A 276 -12.05 -2.87 5.45
C ILE A 276 -13.49 -2.81 5.97
N LYS A 277 -14.40 -2.10 5.28
CA LYS A 277 -15.84 -2.13 5.57
C LYS A 277 -16.39 -3.55 5.44
N LYS A 278 -16.05 -4.26 4.35
CA LYS A 278 -16.47 -5.64 4.14
C LYS A 278 -15.91 -6.58 5.20
N LYS A 279 -14.61 -6.49 5.52
CA LYS A 279 -13.99 -7.27 6.61
C LYS A 279 -14.69 -7.05 7.95
N LEU A 280 -15.10 -5.82 8.28
CA LEU A 280 -15.87 -5.53 9.49
C LEU A 280 -17.28 -6.13 9.45
N GLU A 281 -17.99 -6.02 8.31
CA GLU A 281 -19.31 -6.62 8.10
C GLU A 281 -19.25 -8.15 8.28
N ASP A 282 -18.24 -8.81 7.69
CA ASP A 282 -18.03 -10.26 7.79
C ASP A 282 -17.75 -10.72 9.23
N ASN A 283 -17.18 -9.83 10.06
CA ASN A 283 -16.97 -10.05 11.50
C ASN A 283 -18.16 -9.60 12.36
N GLY A 284 -19.27 -9.14 11.77
CA GLY A 284 -20.44 -8.64 12.50
C GLY A 284 -20.22 -7.31 13.23
N ILE A 285 -19.17 -6.57 12.89
CA ILE A 285 -18.78 -5.32 13.56
C ILE A 285 -19.28 -4.12 12.74
N LYS A 286 -20.03 -3.23 13.39
CA LYS A 286 -20.50 -1.96 12.78
C LYS A 286 -19.82 -0.76 13.42
N ILE A 287 -19.18 0.06 12.57
CA ILE A 287 -18.49 1.29 12.97
C ILE A 287 -19.06 2.46 12.18
N LYS A 288 -19.94 3.24 12.82
CA LYS A 288 -20.67 4.36 12.20
C LYS A 288 -19.75 5.40 11.57
N GLN A 289 -18.61 5.68 12.20
CA GLN A 289 -17.61 6.65 11.74
C GLN A 289 -17.00 6.21 10.41
N LEU A 290 -16.62 4.93 10.30
CA LEU A 290 -16.11 4.35 9.07
C LEU A 290 -17.19 4.32 7.97
N GLU A 291 -18.44 3.96 8.31
CA GLU A 291 -19.56 3.99 7.38
C GLU A 291 -19.82 5.40 6.82
N ASN A 292 -19.73 6.43 7.67
CA ASN A 292 -19.87 7.82 7.25
C ASN A 292 -18.77 8.26 6.29
N ILE A 293 -17.52 7.82 6.52
CA ILE A 293 -16.42 8.05 5.57
C ILE A 293 -16.72 7.33 4.26
N CYS A 294 -17.06 6.04 4.33
CA CYS A 294 -17.39 5.22 3.16
C CYS A 294 -18.49 5.86 2.31
N LYS A 295 -19.55 6.41 2.90
CA LYS A 295 -20.61 7.12 2.14
C LYS A 295 -20.09 8.32 1.33
N LYS A 296 -19.03 8.99 1.79
CA LYS A 296 -18.42 10.13 1.10
C LYS A 296 -17.50 9.70 -0.04
N ILE A 297 -16.75 8.60 0.14
CA ILE A 297 -15.74 8.13 -0.83
C ILE A 297 -16.23 7.01 -1.76
N LEU A 298 -17.35 6.36 -1.43
CA LEU A 298 -18.02 5.29 -2.17
C LEU A 298 -19.49 5.67 -2.39
N PRO A 299 -19.78 6.63 -3.29
CA PRO A 299 -21.14 7.15 -3.49
C PRO A 299 -22.15 6.06 -3.91
N GLU A 300 -21.69 5.04 -4.65
CA GLU A 300 -22.53 3.90 -5.07
C GLU A 300 -22.41 2.69 -4.14
N GLY A 301 -21.71 2.82 -3.00
CA GLY A 301 -21.47 1.71 -2.08
C GLY A 301 -20.37 0.74 -2.50
N TRP A 302 -19.74 0.95 -3.65
CA TRP A 302 -18.61 0.19 -4.19
C TRP A 302 -17.64 1.12 -4.95
N PRO A 303 -16.36 0.72 -5.18
CA PRO A 303 -15.35 1.60 -5.75
C PRO A 303 -15.49 1.71 -7.28
N LYS A 304 -16.46 2.52 -7.75
CA LYS A 304 -16.74 2.72 -9.18
C LYS A 304 -15.62 3.42 -9.96
N HIS A 305 -14.84 4.26 -9.29
CA HIS A 305 -13.79 5.05 -9.94
C HIS A 305 -12.45 4.28 -9.94
N PRO A 306 -11.80 4.12 -11.11
CA PRO A 306 -10.50 3.44 -11.22
C PRO A 306 -9.37 4.32 -10.69
N VAL A 307 -9.17 4.31 -9.37
CA VAL A 307 -8.20 5.18 -8.68
C VAL A 307 -6.90 4.49 -8.29
N ILE A 308 -6.84 3.15 -8.40
CA ILE A 308 -5.61 2.40 -8.17
C ILE A 308 -4.78 2.42 -9.45
N PRO A 309 -3.56 2.97 -9.44
CA PRO A 309 -2.68 2.94 -10.60
C PRO A 309 -2.20 1.51 -10.87
N GLY A 310 -1.84 1.22 -12.13
CA GLY A 310 -1.22 -0.06 -12.46
C GLY A 310 0.23 -0.20 -11.97
N THR A 311 0.85 0.88 -11.50
CA THR A 311 2.15 0.86 -10.80
C THR A 311 1.95 1.11 -9.31
N ILE A 312 2.34 0.15 -8.47
CA ILE A 312 2.21 0.21 -7.02
C ILE A 312 3.58 0.05 -6.36
N THR A 313 3.90 0.89 -5.38
CA THR A 313 5.12 0.79 -4.57
C THR A 313 4.78 0.35 -3.15
N LEU A 314 5.45 -0.71 -2.71
CA LEU A 314 5.33 -1.29 -1.38
C LEU A 314 6.64 -1.19 -0.60
N ILE A 315 6.53 -1.10 0.71
CA ILE A 315 7.61 -1.41 1.65
C ILE A 315 7.15 -2.54 2.57
N ILE A 316 7.92 -3.62 2.64
CA ILE A 316 7.52 -4.80 3.42
C ILE A 316 8.68 -5.35 4.25
N PRO A 317 8.38 -6.09 5.34
CA PRO A 317 9.38 -6.86 6.05
C PRO A 317 10.00 -7.94 5.16
N LYS A 318 11.29 -8.23 5.36
CA LYS A 318 11.97 -9.34 4.66
C LYS A 318 11.73 -10.65 5.41
N ARG A 319 10.99 -11.60 4.81
CA ARG A 319 10.65 -12.91 5.43
C ARG A 319 11.32 -14.14 4.81
N GLY A 320 12.27 -13.96 3.89
CA GLY A 320 13.00 -15.07 3.25
C GLY A 320 12.20 -15.84 2.18
N GLU A 321 11.00 -15.37 1.86
CA GLU A 321 10.14 -15.92 0.79
C GLU A 321 10.59 -15.43 -0.59
N ASP A 322 10.41 -16.27 -1.61
CA ASP A 322 10.50 -15.82 -3.01
C ASP A 322 9.24 -15.02 -3.37
N LEU A 323 9.34 -13.72 -3.15
CA LEU A 323 8.26 -12.79 -3.38
C LEU A 323 7.86 -12.69 -4.86
N ARG A 324 8.80 -12.90 -5.79
CA ARG A 324 8.52 -12.75 -7.22
C ARG A 324 7.57 -13.85 -7.68
N GLU A 325 7.85 -15.08 -7.30
CA GLU A 325 6.99 -16.22 -7.64
C GLU A 325 5.63 -16.12 -6.93
N LYS A 326 5.61 -15.71 -5.65
CA LYS A 326 4.37 -15.45 -4.90
C LYS A 326 3.48 -14.41 -5.61
N LEU A 327 4.05 -13.30 -6.06
CA LEU A 327 3.33 -12.25 -6.79
C LEU A 327 2.84 -12.73 -8.16
N ARG A 328 3.65 -13.49 -8.90
CA ARG A 328 3.28 -14.05 -10.21
C ARG A 328 2.07 -14.96 -10.07
N LYS A 329 2.15 -15.94 -9.17
CA LYS A 329 1.04 -16.86 -8.90
C LYS A 329 -0.21 -16.09 -8.48
N LYS A 330 -0.08 -15.14 -7.54
CA LYS A 330 -1.22 -14.37 -7.05
C LYS A 330 -1.88 -13.55 -8.15
N TYR A 331 -1.10 -13.03 -9.09
CA TYR A 331 -1.64 -12.27 -10.22
C TYR A 331 -2.51 -13.15 -11.13
N VAL A 332 -2.05 -14.36 -11.46
CA VAL A 332 -2.81 -15.35 -12.23
C VAL A 332 -4.06 -15.80 -11.48
N ASP A 333 -3.93 -16.10 -10.19
CA ASP A 333 -5.07 -16.50 -9.34
C ASP A 333 -6.13 -15.39 -9.30
N SER A 334 -5.71 -14.13 -9.09
CA SER A 334 -6.64 -12.98 -9.03
C SER A 334 -7.35 -12.73 -10.35
N TRP A 335 -6.69 -12.99 -11.48
CA TRP A 335 -7.33 -12.91 -12.79
C TRP A 335 -8.32 -14.05 -13.01
N SER A 336 -7.93 -15.27 -12.66
CA SER A 336 -8.77 -16.46 -12.76
C SER A 336 -10.06 -16.30 -11.95
N GLU A 337 -9.99 -15.79 -10.72
CA GLU A 337 -11.16 -15.48 -9.89
C GLU A 337 -12.15 -14.54 -10.61
N ILE A 338 -11.65 -13.49 -11.29
CA ILE A 338 -12.50 -12.56 -12.03
C ILE A 338 -13.15 -13.24 -13.24
N VAL A 339 -12.39 -14.07 -13.97
CA VAL A 339 -12.89 -14.78 -15.15
C VAL A 339 -13.95 -15.82 -14.75
N ASP A 340 -13.71 -16.55 -13.66
CA ASP A 340 -14.62 -17.55 -13.11
C ASP A 340 -15.95 -16.89 -12.65
N ASP A 341 -15.89 -15.77 -11.93
CA ASP A 341 -17.07 -14.98 -11.54
C ASP A 341 -17.88 -14.48 -12.77
N ILE A 342 -17.19 -14.04 -13.82
CA ILE A 342 -17.83 -13.62 -15.08
C ILE A 342 -18.48 -14.82 -15.76
N TYR A 343 -17.81 -15.96 -15.80
CA TYR A 343 -18.33 -17.19 -16.40
C TYR A 343 -19.63 -17.64 -15.73
N GLU A 344 -19.67 -17.66 -14.39
CA GLU A 344 -20.86 -18.02 -13.63
C GLU A 344 -22.03 -17.08 -13.94
N ARG A 345 -21.80 -15.77 -13.85
CA ARG A 345 -22.85 -14.76 -14.10
C ARG A 345 -23.37 -14.80 -15.53
N LEU A 346 -22.49 -14.98 -16.51
CA LEU A 346 -22.89 -15.11 -17.92
C LEU A 346 -23.70 -16.39 -18.15
N THR A 347 -23.31 -17.50 -17.50
CA THR A 347 -24.02 -18.77 -17.60
C THR A 347 -25.44 -18.65 -17.02
N ASP A 348 -25.60 -17.99 -15.87
CA ASP A 348 -26.89 -17.74 -15.25
C ASP A 348 -27.82 -16.88 -16.13
N GLU A 349 -27.31 -15.80 -16.72
CA GLU A 349 -28.09 -14.97 -17.64
C GLU A 349 -28.49 -15.73 -18.91
N LEU A 350 -27.58 -16.52 -19.48
CA LEU A 350 -27.86 -17.36 -20.65
C LEU A 350 -28.87 -18.49 -20.34
N ASN A 351 -29.04 -18.89 -19.09
CA ASN A 351 -30.04 -19.87 -18.66
C ASN A 351 -31.46 -19.26 -18.58
N LYS A 352 -31.60 -17.95 -18.31
CA LYS A 352 -32.89 -17.27 -18.15
C LYS A 352 -33.60 -16.99 -19.48
N ASP A 353 -32.85 -16.83 -20.55
CA ASP A 353 -33.35 -16.24 -21.81
C ASP A 353 -34.01 -17.23 -22.79
N ASN A 354 -34.20 -18.51 -22.44
CA ASN A 354 -34.79 -19.57 -23.28
C ASN A 354 -34.25 -19.64 -24.74
N LEU A 355 -33.09 -19.04 -25.01
CA LEU A 355 -32.46 -19.01 -26.33
C LEU A 355 -31.76 -20.34 -26.57
N SER A 356 -32.08 -20.99 -27.70
CA SER A 356 -31.55 -22.28 -28.16
C SER A 356 -30.02 -22.23 -28.38
N LYS A 357 -29.23 -22.39 -27.33
CA LYS A 357 -27.82 -21.96 -27.32
C LYS A 357 -26.85 -22.84 -26.53
N GLU A 358 -27.06 -24.16 -26.41
CA GLU A 358 -26.02 -25.06 -25.86
C GLU A 358 -24.68 -24.90 -26.60
N LYS A 359 -24.70 -24.77 -27.93
CA LYS A 359 -23.51 -24.49 -28.75
C LYS A 359 -22.84 -23.14 -28.43
N TYR A 360 -23.59 -22.11 -28.02
CA TYR A 360 -23.01 -20.82 -27.61
C TYR A 360 -22.42 -20.89 -26.20
N LYS A 361 -23.08 -21.59 -25.28
CA LYS A 361 -22.58 -21.82 -23.91
C LYS A 361 -21.26 -22.57 -23.95
N GLU A 362 -21.16 -23.62 -24.75
CA GLU A 362 -19.93 -24.40 -24.90
C GLU A 362 -18.78 -23.58 -25.49
N LYS A 363 -19.04 -22.77 -26.53
CA LYS A 363 -18.01 -21.89 -27.11
C LYS A 363 -17.56 -20.77 -26.16
N ILE A 364 -18.47 -20.15 -25.43
CA ILE A 364 -18.13 -19.13 -24.41
C ILE A 364 -17.31 -19.78 -23.28
N ARG A 365 -17.65 -21.00 -22.88
CA ARG A 365 -16.90 -21.78 -21.89
C ARG A 365 -15.46 -22.04 -22.35
N LYS A 366 -15.26 -22.53 -23.58
CA LYS A 366 -13.92 -22.73 -24.15
C LYS A 366 -13.11 -21.44 -24.20
N LEU A 367 -13.71 -20.33 -24.64
CA LEU A 367 -13.04 -19.04 -24.71
C LEU A 367 -12.60 -18.54 -23.33
N LEU A 368 -13.50 -18.61 -22.35
CA LEU A 368 -13.19 -18.17 -20.99
C LEU A 368 -12.15 -19.08 -20.33
N PHE A 369 -12.15 -20.38 -20.64
CA PHE A 369 -11.09 -21.30 -20.22
C PHE A 369 -9.71 -20.89 -20.75
N ILE A 370 -9.61 -20.52 -22.03
CA ILE A 370 -8.34 -20.04 -22.64
C ILE A 370 -7.89 -18.73 -21.98
N VAL A 371 -8.81 -17.80 -21.76
CA VAL A 371 -8.51 -16.47 -21.21
C VAL A 371 -8.15 -16.55 -19.73
N ARG A 372 -8.66 -17.54 -18.99
CA ARG A 372 -8.45 -17.72 -17.55
C ARG A 372 -6.97 -17.80 -17.15
N GLU A 373 -6.17 -18.53 -17.92
CA GLU A 373 -4.74 -18.74 -17.62
C GLU A 373 -3.84 -17.60 -18.13
N ALA A 374 -4.41 -16.65 -18.89
CA ALA A 374 -3.67 -15.61 -19.59
C ALA A 374 -4.15 -14.20 -19.22
N PRO A 375 -3.64 -13.60 -18.13
CA PRO A 375 -3.97 -12.24 -17.76
C PRO A 375 -3.67 -11.23 -18.90
N PRO A 376 -4.48 -10.17 -19.05
CA PRO A 376 -4.38 -9.23 -20.18
C PRO A 376 -3.25 -8.19 -20.04
N LEU A 377 -2.60 -8.12 -18.88
CA LEU A 377 -1.52 -7.18 -18.60
C LEU A 377 -0.27 -7.95 -18.17
N ARG A 378 0.90 -7.46 -18.56
CA ARG A 378 2.16 -8.12 -18.18
C ARG A 378 2.60 -7.63 -16.81
N LEU A 379 2.70 -8.54 -15.85
CA LEU A 379 3.25 -8.23 -14.52
C LEU A 379 4.77 -8.02 -14.61
N ARG A 380 5.24 -6.86 -14.14
CA ARG A 380 6.65 -6.56 -13.90
C ARG A 380 6.86 -6.28 -12.41
N THR A 381 7.88 -6.89 -11.83
CA THR A 381 8.22 -6.70 -10.41
C THR A 381 9.69 -6.33 -10.24
N PHE A 382 9.93 -5.22 -9.55
CA PHE A 382 11.25 -4.72 -9.18
C PHE A 382 11.37 -4.75 -7.67
N CYS A 383 12.39 -5.41 -7.13
CA CYS A 383 12.58 -5.58 -5.71
C CYS A 383 13.97 -5.09 -5.34
N LEU A 384 14.05 -4.19 -4.36
CA LEU A 384 15.29 -3.69 -3.79
C LEU A 384 15.37 -4.12 -2.32
N ASP A 385 16.51 -4.70 -1.95
CA ASP A 385 16.82 -5.14 -0.59
C ASP A 385 17.56 -4.05 0.17
N LEU A 386 17.03 -3.63 1.32
CA LEU A 386 17.61 -2.55 2.13
C LEU A 386 19.06 -2.84 2.53
N SER A 387 19.38 -4.07 2.92
CA SER A 387 20.72 -4.45 3.37
C SER A 387 21.70 -4.46 2.20
N GLU A 388 21.26 -4.85 1.01
CA GLU A 388 22.09 -4.78 -0.21
C GLU A 388 22.36 -3.34 -0.64
N GLU A 389 21.33 -2.50 -0.65
CA GLU A 389 21.45 -1.09 -1.05
C GLU A 389 22.32 -0.30 -0.06
N LYS A 390 22.21 -0.59 1.25
CA LYS A 390 23.13 -0.05 2.27
C LYS A 390 24.59 -0.42 1.99
N ARG A 391 24.88 -1.68 1.61
CA ARG A 391 26.23 -2.10 1.23
C ARG A 391 26.75 -1.32 0.02
N LYS A 392 25.92 -1.13 -1.02
CA LYS A 392 26.28 -0.33 -2.21
C LYS A 392 26.64 1.10 -1.84
N LEU A 393 25.84 1.76 -1.00
CA LEU A 393 26.10 3.14 -0.56
C LEU A 393 27.34 3.27 0.34
N SER A 394 27.62 2.26 1.18
CA SER A 394 28.82 2.26 2.04
C SER A 394 30.14 2.30 1.25
N GLY A 395 30.12 1.80 0.00
CA GLY A 395 31.26 1.85 -0.92
C GLY A 395 31.52 3.21 -1.56
N ILE A 396 30.59 4.17 -1.47
CA ILE A 396 30.67 5.48 -2.16
C ILE A 396 31.50 6.52 -1.37
N GLY A 397 32.13 6.12 -0.26
CA GLY A 397 33.18 6.95 0.35
C GLY A 397 32.66 8.22 1.03
N LEU A 398 31.53 8.16 1.74
CA LEU A 398 31.08 9.29 2.59
C LEU A 398 32.03 9.61 3.78
N LYS A 399 33.14 8.86 3.94
CA LYS A 399 34.05 8.83 5.12
C LYS A 399 34.53 10.20 5.65
N GLU A 400 34.45 11.27 4.88
CA GLU A 400 34.88 12.62 5.30
C GLU A 400 33.82 13.40 6.11
N TYR A 401 32.59 12.90 6.24
CA TYR A 401 31.56 13.54 7.07
C TYR A 401 31.46 12.92 8.46
N PRO A 402 31.53 13.72 9.55
CA PRO A 402 31.44 13.22 10.93
C PRO A 402 30.11 12.53 11.28
N ASP A 403 29.10 12.65 10.41
CA ASP A 403 27.74 12.12 10.59
C ASP A 403 27.32 11.18 9.45
N THR A 404 28.30 10.53 8.82
CA THR A 404 28.18 9.56 7.70
C THR A 404 27.08 8.54 7.84
N GLU A 405 26.93 7.96 9.03
CA GLU A 405 25.93 6.95 9.30
C GLU A 405 24.52 7.56 9.29
N THR A 406 24.35 8.74 9.88
CA THR A 406 23.09 9.48 9.90
C THR A 406 22.72 9.99 8.49
N VAL A 407 23.68 10.52 7.73
CA VAL A 407 23.48 10.99 6.35
C VAL A 407 23.22 9.83 5.39
N GLY A 408 23.94 8.71 5.52
CA GLY A 408 23.68 7.49 4.76
C GLY A 408 22.29 6.90 5.05
N ARG A 409 21.87 6.88 6.32
CA ARG A 409 20.50 6.51 6.74
C ARG A 409 19.45 7.50 6.22
N LYS A 410 19.77 8.80 6.10
CA LYS A 410 18.87 9.81 5.54
C LYS A 410 18.64 9.65 4.04
N LEU A 411 19.65 9.18 3.29
CA LEU A 411 19.61 9.09 1.83
C LEU A 411 19.17 7.73 1.31
N ILE A 412 19.20 6.67 2.12
CA ILE A 412 18.93 5.30 1.65
C ILE A 412 17.53 5.16 1.04
N TYR A 413 16.48 5.70 1.69
CA TYR A 413 15.13 5.62 1.15
C TYR A 413 15.02 6.38 -0.18
N HIS A 414 15.55 7.61 -0.26
CA HIS A 414 15.54 8.40 -1.49
C HIS A 414 16.30 7.71 -2.63
N HIS A 415 17.46 7.11 -2.32
CA HIS A 415 18.24 6.31 -3.26
C HIS A 415 17.44 5.11 -3.77
N MET A 416 16.89 4.30 -2.87
CA MET A 416 16.07 3.13 -3.22
C MET A 416 14.86 3.53 -4.06
N PHE A 417 14.12 4.55 -3.66
CA PHE A 417 12.94 5.00 -4.38
C PHE A 417 13.28 5.52 -5.78
N THR A 418 14.37 6.29 -5.91
CA THR A 418 14.85 6.79 -7.21
C THR A 418 15.34 5.66 -8.11
N ASN A 419 16.10 4.70 -7.56
CA ASN A 419 16.54 3.51 -8.29
C ASN A 419 15.35 2.68 -8.76
N LEU A 420 14.34 2.50 -7.91
CA LEU A 420 13.12 1.77 -8.24
C LEU A 420 12.37 2.43 -9.41
N ILE A 421 12.22 3.75 -9.38
CA ILE A 421 11.64 4.52 -10.49
C ILE A 421 12.46 4.36 -11.78
N ARG A 422 13.80 4.36 -11.69
CA ARG A 422 14.68 4.18 -12.85
C ARG A 422 14.58 2.77 -13.44
N LEU A 423 14.43 1.75 -12.60
CA LEU A 423 14.30 0.37 -13.02
C LEU A 423 12.94 0.06 -13.66
N THR A 424 11.90 0.81 -13.29
CA THR A 424 10.55 0.62 -13.84
C THR A 424 10.48 1.16 -15.27
N PRO A 425 10.33 0.32 -16.32
CA PRO A 425 10.44 0.76 -17.69
C PRO A 425 9.23 1.61 -18.08
N LYS A 426 9.51 2.76 -18.70
CA LYS A 426 8.50 3.72 -19.15
C LYS A 426 7.86 3.37 -20.50
N GLU A 427 8.41 2.39 -21.20
CA GLU A 427 7.96 2.00 -22.52
C GLU A 427 6.61 1.29 -22.46
N SER A 428 5.73 1.65 -23.40
CA SER A 428 4.46 0.97 -23.59
C SER A 428 4.70 -0.40 -24.22
N VAL A 429 4.37 -1.46 -23.49
CA VAL A 429 4.30 -2.81 -24.04
C VAL A 429 2.98 -2.94 -24.81
N SER A 430 3.01 -3.64 -25.95
CA SER A 430 1.80 -4.03 -26.67
C SER A 430 0.90 -4.88 -25.79
N PHE A 431 -0.41 -4.80 -26.02
CA PHE A 431 -1.34 -5.78 -25.47
C PHE A 431 -0.95 -7.15 -26.00
N SER A 432 -0.56 -8.01 -25.08
CA SER A 432 -0.51 -9.44 -25.29
C SER A 432 -1.35 -9.99 -24.16
N PRO A 433 -2.52 -10.61 -24.42
CA PRO A 433 -2.88 -11.73 -23.57
C PRO A 433 -1.66 -12.67 -23.56
N GLY A 434 -1.45 -13.47 -22.53
CA GLY A 434 -0.39 -14.49 -22.48
C GLY A 434 -0.53 -15.59 -23.55
N VAL A 435 -0.87 -15.21 -24.78
CA VAL A 435 -1.20 -15.94 -25.98
C VAL A 435 -0.42 -15.19 -27.06
N GLU A 436 0.77 -15.68 -27.40
CA GLU A 436 1.43 -15.27 -28.63
C GLU A 436 0.53 -15.69 -29.78
N VAL A 437 -0.20 -14.74 -30.37
CA VAL A 437 -0.91 -15.01 -31.61
C VAL A 437 0.15 -15.05 -32.70
N ASP A 438 0.35 -16.22 -33.27
CA ASP A 438 1.24 -16.40 -34.41
C ASP A 438 0.78 -15.50 -35.57
N TRP A 439 1.62 -14.52 -35.90
CA TRP A 439 1.34 -13.50 -36.91
C TRP A 439 1.21 -14.10 -38.31
N GLU A 440 1.82 -15.26 -38.59
CA GLU A 440 1.66 -15.95 -39.89
C GLU A 440 0.19 -16.33 -40.15
N ILE A 441 -0.58 -16.58 -39.08
CA ILE A 441 -2.00 -16.89 -39.22
C ILE A 441 -2.79 -15.62 -39.61
N THR A 442 -2.38 -14.41 -39.16
CA THR A 442 -3.10 -13.13 -39.45
C THR A 442 -3.09 -12.75 -40.93
N GLU A 443 -2.02 -13.09 -41.65
CA GLU A 443 -1.84 -12.74 -43.06
C GLU A 443 -2.60 -13.69 -44.01
N SER A 444 -2.98 -14.88 -43.53
CA SER A 444 -3.59 -15.93 -44.36
C SER A 444 -5.06 -15.67 -44.77
N GLY A 445 -5.71 -14.64 -44.19
CA GLY A 445 -7.13 -14.33 -44.43
C GLY A 445 -8.12 -15.37 -43.88
N LYS A 446 -7.64 -16.35 -43.09
CA LYS A 446 -8.45 -17.46 -42.56
C LYS A 446 -9.33 -17.09 -41.36
N TYR A 447 -9.16 -15.90 -40.78
CA TYR A 447 -9.99 -15.43 -39.68
C TYR A 447 -10.24 -13.93 -39.73
N GLU A 448 -11.33 -13.49 -39.10
CA GLU A 448 -11.62 -12.07 -38.93
C GLU A 448 -10.84 -11.52 -37.73
N ILE A 449 -10.31 -10.30 -37.84
CA ILE A 449 -9.60 -9.65 -36.73
C ILE A 449 -10.62 -8.99 -35.77
N CYS A 450 -10.37 -9.11 -34.48
CA CYS A 450 -11.18 -8.46 -33.44
C CYS A 450 -11.18 -6.95 -33.65
N SER A 451 -12.36 -6.39 -33.95
CA SER A 451 -12.55 -4.95 -34.12
C SER A 451 -12.30 -4.08 -32.87
N CYS A 452 -12.08 -4.69 -31.71
CA CYS A 452 -11.75 -3.99 -30.46
C CYS A 452 -10.23 -3.84 -30.31
N CYS A 453 -9.49 -4.95 -30.25
CA CYS A 453 -8.03 -4.90 -30.06
C CYS A 453 -7.24 -4.79 -31.35
N SER A 454 -7.84 -5.10 -32.50
CA SER A 454 -7.18 -5.14 -33.82
C SER A 454 -5.94 -6.04 -33.87
N GLN A 455 -5.84 -7.00 -32.96
CA GLN A 455 -4.67 -7.87 -32.77
C GLN A 455 -5.07 -9.35 -32.69
N LEU A 456 -6.09 -9.68 -31.89
CA LEU A 456 -6.53 -11.05 -31.71
C LEU A 456 -7.55 -11.46 -32.79
N PRO A 457 -7.64 -12.76 -33.14
CA PRO A 457 -8.73 -13.27 -33.95
C PRO A 457 -10.08 -13.02 -33.25
N ALA A 458 -11.06 -12.54 -34.00
CA ALA A 458 -12.43 -12.35 -33.54
C ALA A 458 -13.08 -13.72 -33.30
N VAL A 459 -13.77 -13.84 -32.16
CA VAL A 459 -14.55 -15.05 -31.86
C VAL A 459 -16.05 -14.84 -32.10
N ILE A 460 -16.52 -13.60 -31.92
CA ILE A 460 -17.92 -13.22 -32.15
C ILE A 460 -17.98 -12.15 -33.24
N ARG A 461 -18.82 -12.40 -34.24
CA ARG A 461 -19.14 -11.47 -35.33
C ARG A 461 -20.58 -10.99 -35.19
N ARG A 462 -20.82 -9.73 -35.57
CA ARG A 462 -22.16 -9.21 -35.84
C ARG A 462 -22.24 -8.72 -37.29
N PRO A 463 -22.96 -9.42 -38.19
CA PRO A 463 -23.15 -8.98 -39.56
C PRO A 463 -23.82 -7.60 -39.62
N ARG A 464 -23.45 -6.79 -40.63
CA ARG A 464 -24.07 -5.47 -40.84
C ARG A 464 -25.54 -5.67 -41.23
N GLY A 465 -26.43 -4.95 -40.55
CA GLY A 465 -27.88 -5.01 -40.83
C GLY A 465 -28.62 -6.14 -40.11
N GLU A 466 -27.91 -7.00 -39.38
CA GLU A 466 -28.52 -8.09 -38.60
C GLU A 466 -28.41 -7.85 -37.09
N ASN A 467 -29.45 -8.27 -36.36
CA ASN A 467 -29.45 -8.33 -34.90
C ASN A 467 -28.95 -9.67 -34.35
N LYS A 468 -28.45 -10.55 -35.22
CA LYS A 468 -27.94 -11.86 -34.84
C LYS A 468 -26.43 -11.81 -34.64
N LEU A 469 -25.95 -12.46 -33.57
CA LEU A 469 -24.52 -12.68 -33.33
C LEU A 469 -24.13 -14.03 -33.93
N GLU A 470 -23.03 -14.07 -34.65
CA GLU A 470 -22.44 -15.29 -35.20
C GLU A 470 -21.17 -15.62 -34.41
N ILE A 471 -20.96 -16.90 -34.07
CA ILE A 471 -19.69 -17.34 -33.49
C ILE A 471 -18.87 -17.99 -34.58
N LEU A 472 -17.69 -17.42 -34.86
CA LEU A 472 -16.77 -17.90 -35.88
C LEU A 472 -16.20 -19.28 -35.50
N GLU A 473 -15.77 -20.09 -36.47
CA GLU A 473 -15.18 -21.42 -36.23
C GLU A 473 -13.71 -21.30 -35.78
N GLU A 474 -13.28 -22.22 -34.91
CA GLU A 474 -12.00 -22.21 -34.17
C GLU A 474 -10.78 -22.56 -35.04
N SER A 475 -10.79 -22.27 -36.34
CA SER A 475 -9.62 -22.52 -37.21
C SER A 475 -8.50 -21.52 -36.90
N GLY A 476 -7.76 -21.76 -35.81
CA GLY A 476 -6.63 -20.96 -35.35
C GLY A 476 -6.45 -20.86 -33.83
N TYR A 477 -7.44 -21.27 -33.02
CA TYR A 477 -7.27 -21.33 -31.54
C TYR A 477 -6.79 -22.72 -31.07
N GLU A 478 -7.02 -23.78 -31.86
CA GLU A 478 -6.56 -25.15 -31.54
C GLU A 478 -5.02 -25.26 -31.49
N SER A 479 -4.29 -24.43 -32.23
CA SER A 479 -2.83 -24.36 -32.14
C SER A 479 -2.30 -23.58 -30.92
N LEU A 480 -3.16 -22.89 -30.17
CA LEU A 480 -2.77 -22.15 -28.96
C LEU A 480 -2.71 -23.03 -27.72
N THR A 481 -3.23 -24.27 -27.81
CA THR A 481 -3.25 -25.23 -26.70
C THR A 481 -2.18 -26.32 -26.79
N ASP A 482 -1.56 -26.50 -27.96
CA ASP A 482 -0.66 -27.63 -28.23
C ASP A 482 0.83 -27.34 -28.00
N ASP A 483 1.23 -26.07 -27.88
CA ASP A 483 2.61 -25.73 -27.54
C ASP A 483 2.75 -25.49 -26.03
N GLU A 484 3.19 -26.53 -25.31
CA GLU A 484 3.69 -26.49 -23.92
C GLU A 484 4.91 -25.53 -23.71
N LYS A 485 5.15 -24.56 -24.61
CA LYS A 485 6.42 -23.83 -24.70
C LYS A 485 6.38 -22.31 -24.69
N SER A 486 5.24 -21.63 -24.57
CA SER A 486 5.23 -20.14 -24.54
C SER A 486 4.51 -19.47 -23.37
N ILE A 487 4.13 -20.19 -22.31
CA ILE A 487 3.60 -19.58 -21.08
C ILE A 487 4.72 -19.38 -20.04
N HIS A 488 5.67 -18.47 -20.32
CA HIS A 488 6.66 -18.01 -19.34
C HIS A 488 6.78 -16.48 -19.27
#